data_AF-A0A1Q2TV37-F1
#
_entry.id   AF-A0A1Q2TV37-F1
#
_cell.length_a   1.000
_cell.length_b   1.000
_cell.length_c   1.000
_cell.angle_alpha   90.00
_cell.angle_beta   90.00
_cell.angle_gamma   90.00
#
_symmetry.space_group_name_H-M   'P 1'
#
loop_
_entity.id
_entity.type
_entity.pdbx_description
1 polymer ?
#
loop_
_entity_poly.entity_id
_entity_poly.type
_entity_poly.pdbx_seq_one_letter_code
_entity_poly.pdbx_strand_id
1 'polypeptide(L)'
;MFSRRRVQDYLLSSCFAFGSLGLGLVPEVTLKPSLVSWENQAIAQSQPSAADINRYAEAYLAIYGNNNMDNLLLEVERMIGRKPDWEIRCDQPQSINRLNHRAAIGKVRRYCNEVLPNLVDDIMPRRTFNSITNQLSNNPALQERVEDAMLNILRQRQRR
;
A
#
# COMPACT_ATOMS: atom_id res chain seq x y z
N MET A 1 46.81 -39.38 30.10
CA MET A 1 45.85 -40.50 30.11
C MET A 1 44.79 -40.22 31.18
N PHE A 2 43.50 -40.23 30.82
CA PHE A 2 42.25 -40.13 31.64
C PHE A 2 42.07 -38.85 32.51
N SER A 3 41.29 -37.82 32.10
CA SER A 3 39.82 -37.67 32.00
C SER A 3 39.05 -37.76 33.34
N ARG A 4 38.50 -36.62 33.82
CA ARG A 4 37.06 -36.45 34.12
C ARG A 4 36.67 -35.01 34.48
N ARG A 5 35.44 -34.68 34.10
CA ARG A 5 34.75 -33.37 34.09
C ARG A 5 33.74 -33.27 35.25
N ARG A 6 33.52 -32.02 35.70
CA ARG A 6 32.32 -31.44 36.38
C ARG A 6 32.06 -31.95 37.81
N VAL A 7 31.60 -31.13 38.77
CA VAL A 7 30.25 -30.53 38.81
C VAL A 7 30.16 -29.44 39.93
N GLN A 8 29.48 -28.33 39.60
CA GLN A 8 28.66 -27.38 40.39
C GLN A 8 29.05 -27.00 41.83
N ASP A 9 29.06 -25.69 42.09
CA ASP A 9 28.15 -25.10 43.10
C ASP A 9 27.69 -23.69 42.69
N TYR A 10 26.43 -23.42 43.02
CA TYR A 10 25.58 -22.30 42.62
C TYR A 10 25.79 -21.06 43.48
N LEU A 11 25.72 -19.85 42.90
CA LEU A 11 25.07 -18.71 43.56
C LEU A 11 24.37 -17.80 42.54
N LEU A 12 23.09 -17.58 42.85
CA LEU A 12 22.11 -16.72 42.18
C LEU A 12 22.54 -15.25 42.21
N SER A 13 22.39 -14.54 41.10
CA SER A 13 21.82 -13.20 41.14
C SER A 13 21.11 -12.88 39.81
N SER A 14 19.80 -12.77 39.94
CA SER A 14 18.82 -12.46 38.91
C SER A 14 18.70 -10.94 38.77
N CYS A 15 19.02 -10.41 37.61
CA CYS A 15 18.40 -9.20 37.09
C CYS A 15 17.84 -9.51 35.70
N PHE A 16 16.64 -10.10 35.66
CA PHE A 16 15.81 -10.03 34.47
C PHE A 16 15.39 -8.57 34.30
N ALA A 17 16.15 -7.82 33.50
CA ALA A 17 15.64 -6.60 32.91
C ALA A 17 14.51 -7.03 31.96
N PHE A 18 13.27 -6.84 32.38
CA PHE A 18 12.13 -6.80 31.49
C PHE A 18 12.32 -5.58 30.58
N GLY A 19 13.08 -5.76 29.51
CA GLY A 19 13.02 -4.87 28.36
C GLY A 19 11.65 -5.06 27.76
N SER A 20 10.73 -4.14 28.08
CA SER A 20 9.42 -4.07 27.47
C SER A 20 9.62 -4.06 25.96
N LEU A 21 9.28 -5.16 25.31
CA LEU A 21 8.99 -5.20 23.89
C LEU A 21 7.77 -4.28 23.70
N GLY A 22 8.03 -2.98 23.56
CA GLY A 22 7.11 -2.08 22.90
C GLY A 22 7.06 -2.50 21.45
N LEU A 23 6.33 -3.58 21.15
CA LEU A 23 5.90 -3.93 19.80
C LEU A 23 4.88 -2.86 19.39
N GLY A 24 5.37 -1.63 19.18
CA GLY A 24 4.75 -0.73 18.25
C GLY A 24 4.82 -1.46 16.93
N LEU A 25 3.69 -2.01 16.47
CA LEU A 25 3.55 -2.49 15.11
C LEU A 25 3.82 -1.27 14.23
N VAL A 26 5.07 -1.10 13.78
CA VAL A 26 5.40 -0.09 12.79
C VAL A 26 4.70 -0.57 11.52
N PRO A 27 3.74 0.19 10.97
CA PRO A 27 3.13 -0.20 9.72
C PRO A 27 4.22 -0.20 8.65
N GLU A 28 4.52 -1.38 8.10
CA GLU A 28 5.38 -1.50 6.93
C GLU A 28 4.61 -0.88 5.75
N VAL A 29 5.09 0.26 5.25
CA VAL A 29 4.49 0.94 4.10
C VAL A 29 5.33 0.68 2.87
N THR A 30 5.08 -0.43 2.20
CA THR A 30 5.65 -0.65 0.88
C THR A 30 4.67 -0.11 -0.16
N LEU A 31 5.14 0.78 -1.04
CA LEU A 31 4.36 1.19 -2.19
C LEU A 31 4.06 -0.03 -3.06
N LYS A 32 2.79 -0.45 -3.09
CA LYS A 32 2.28 -1.37 -4.10
C LYS A 32 2.36 -0.70 -5.48
N PRO A 33 2.71 -1.44 -6.55
CA PRO A 33 2.64 -0.92 -7.91
C PRO A 33 1.24 -0.36 -8.17
N SER A 34 1.17 0.82 -8.80
CA SER A 34 -0.12 1.48 -9.04
C SER A 34 -0.96 0.62 -9.98
N LEU A 35 -2.14 0.19 -9.51
CA LEU A 35 -3.13 -0.53 -10.30
C LEU A 35 -3.96 0.38 -11.21
N VAL A 36 -3.66 1.68 -11.19
CA VAL A 36 -4.40 2.77 -11.82
C VAL A 36 -3.40 3.76 -12.40
N SER A 37 -3.55 4.07 -13.68
CA SER A 37 -3.06 5.29 -14.32
C SER A 37 -4.25 5.84 -15.09
N TRP A 38 -4.82 6.96 -14.64
CA TRP A 38 -6.08 7.46 -15.22
C TRP A 38 -5.93 8.04 -16.61
N GLU A 39 -4.72 8.36 -17.05
CA GLU A 39 -4.40 8.73 -18.41
C GLU A 39 -2.87 8.93 -18.54
N ASN A 40 -2.29 8.40 -19.62
CA ASN A 40 -0.93 8.73 -20.05
C ASN A 40 -0.92 10.14 -20.67
N GLN A 41 -1.06 11.18 -19.86
CA GLN A 41 -0.78 12.53 -20.33
C GLN A 41 0.74 12.75 -20.32
N ALA A 42 1.27 13.43 -21.34
CA ALA A 42 2.63 13.97 -21.28
C ALA A 42 2.63 15.09 -20.23
N ILE A 43 3.15 14.79 -19.04
CA ILE A 43 3.17 15.74 -17.93
C ILE A 43 4.58 16.32 -17.83
N ALA A 44 4.66 17.66 -17.78
CA ALA A 44 5.92 18.37 -17.55
C ALA A 44 6.53 17.93 -16.21
N GLN A 45 7.83 17.61 -16.22
CA GLN A 45 8.57 17.12 -15.06
C GLN A 45 8.96 18.29 -14.14
N SER A 46 7.99 18.87 -13.44
CA SER A 46 8.27 19.71 -12.28
C SER A 46 8.39 18.83 -11.04
N GLN A 47 9.39 19.09 -10.19
CA GLN A 47 9.56 18.38 -8.93
C GLN A 47 8.34 18.62 -8.02
N PRO A 48 7.70 17.56 -7.49
CA PRO A 48 6.52 17.71 -6.63
C PRO A 48 6.82 18.51 -5.35
N SER A 49 5.90 19.39 -4.97
CA SER A 49 6.01 20.12 -3.70
C SER A 49 5.78 19.21 -2.50
N ALA A 50 6.18 19.64 -1.30
CA ALA A 50 5.89 18.89 -0.08
C ALA A 50 4.38 18.71 0.18
N ALA A 51 3.57 19.70 -0.21
CA ALA A 51 2.12 19.63 -0.11
C ALA A 51 1.55 18.58 -1.08
N ASP A 52 2.07 18.51 -2.31
CA ASP A 52 1.64 17.52 -3.30
C ASP A 52 2.00 16.10 -2.87
N ILE A 53 3.17 15.91 -2.25
CA ILE A 53 3.60 14.61 -1.72
C ILE A 53 2.69 14.15 -0.59
N ASN A 54 2.35 15.04 0.35
CA ASN A 54 1.43 14.70 1.44
C ASN A 54 0.03 14.34 0.91
N ARG A 55 -0.50 15.12 -0.04
CA ARG A 55 -1.79 14.82 -0.67
C ARG A 55 -1.74 13.53 -1.48
N TYR A 56 -0.65 13.25 -2.17
CA TYR A 56 -0.44 12.00 -2.88
C TYR A 56 -0.43 10.81 -1.92
N ALA A 57 0.32 10.90 -0.81
CA ALA A 57 0.35 9.88 0.23
C ALA A 57 -1.05 9.65 0.85
N GLU A 58 -1.81 10.72 1.08
CA GLU A 58 -3.17 10.63 1.58
C GLU A 58 -4.12 9.94 0.58
N ALA A 59 -4.07 10.35 -0.69
CA ALA A 59 -4.82 9.73 -1.78
C ALA A 59 -4.45 8.25 -1.94
N TYR A 60 -3.16 7.94 -1.89
CA TYR A 60 -2.65 6.56 -1.96
C TYR A 60 -3.19 5.71 -0.81
N LEU A 61 -3.17 6.22 0.42
CA LEU A 61 -3.74 5.54 1.58
C LEU A 61 -5.27 5.43 1.51
N ALA A 62 -5.97 6.37 0.88
CA ALA A 62 -7.42 6.26 0.65
C ALA A 62 -7.75 5.11 -0.33
N ILE A 63 -6.93 4.93 -1.36
CA ILE A 63 -7.09 3.84 -2.34
C ILE A 63 -6.67 2.49 -1.75
N TYR A 64 -5.47 2.42 -1.17
CA TYR A 64 -4.81 1.15 -0.84
C TYR A 64 -4.74 0.86 0.67
N GLY A 65 -4.79 1.89 1.52
CA GLY A 65 -4.61 1.74 2.97
C GLY A 65 -5.80 1.13 3.71
N ASN A 66 -7.00 1.21 3.13
CA ASN A 66 -8.23 0.68 3.75
C ASN A 66 -8.64 -0.72 3.25
N ASN A 67 -7.76 -1.42 2.53
CA ASN A 67 -8.06 -2.71 1.91
C ASN A 67 -9.27 -2.68 0.94
N ASN A 68 -9.68 -1.50 0.44
CA ASN A 68 -10.84 -1.37 -0.46
C ASN A 68 -10.68 -2.21 -1.72
N MET A 69 -9.48 -2.19 -2.31
CA MET A 69 -9.15 -3.02 -3.46
C MET A 69 -9.13 -4.52 -3.10
N ASP A 70 -8.53 -4.89 -1.97
CA ASP A 70 -8.48 -6.28 -1.53
C ASP A 70 -9.88 -6.84 -1.25
N ASN A 71 -10.77 -6.03 -0.66
CA ASN A 71 -12.18 -6.35 -0.45
C ASN A 71 -12.93 -6.52 -1.78
N LEU A 72 -12.72 -5.62 -2.74
CA LEU A 72 -13.28 -5.75 -4.09
C LEU A 72 -12.85 -7.08 -4.73
N LEU A 73 -11.55 -7.40 -4.65
CA LEU A 73 -11.01 -8.62 -5.23
C LEU A 73 -11.61 -9.86 -4.58
N LEU A 74 -11.74 -9.90 -3.24
CA LEU A 74 -12.41 -10.99 -2.53
C LEU A 74 -13.88 -11.15 -2.96
N GLU A 75 -14.60 -10.06 -3.18
CA GLU A 75 -15.97 -10.11 -3.68
C GLU A 75 -16.04 -10.64 -5.12
N VAL A 76 -15.10 -10.23 -5.97
CA VAL A 76 -14.98 -10.74 -7.34
C VAL A 76 -14.66 -12.24 -7.35
N GLU A 77 -13.75 -12.69 -6.50
CA GLU A 77 -13.41 -14.12 -6.33
C GLU A 77 -14.65 -14.94 -5.94
N ARG A 78 -15.47 -14.43 -5.01
CA ARG A 78 -16.74 -15.07 -4.63
C ARG A 78 -17.74 -15.13 -5.79
N MET A 79 -17.79 -14.10 -6.65
CA MET A 79 -18.68 -14.09 -7.81
C MET A 79 -18.26 -15.10 -8.89
N ILE A 80 -16.96 -15.22 -9.15
CA ILE A 80 -16.45 -16.09 -10.22
C ILE A 80 -16.10 -17.51 -9.74
N GLY A 81 -16.13 -17.75 -8.43
CA GLY A 81 -15.87 -19.05 -7.80
C GLY A 81 -14.40 -19.46 -7.77
N ARG A 82 -13.46 -18.55 -8.07
CA ARG A 82 -12.02 -18.83 -8.08
C ARG A 82 -11.20 -17.55 -7.92
N LYS A 83 -9.94 -17.71 -7.50
CA LYS A 83 -8.93 -16.65 -7.57
C LYS A 83 -8.38 -16.54 -9.00
N PRO A 84 -8.35 -15.33 -9.60
CA PRO A 84 -7.66 -15.11 -10.87
C PRO A 84 -6.16 -15.41 -10.76
N ASP A 85 -5.60 -16.04 -11.79
CA ASP A 85 -4.15 -16.29 -11.97
C ASP A 85 -3.41 -15.07 -12.56
N TRP A 86 -4.10 -13.94 -12.71
CA TRP A 86 -3.55 -12.69 -13.23
C TRP A 86 -3.98 -11.50 -12.35
N GLU A 87 -3.29 -10.38 -12.50
CA GLU A 87 -3.61 -9.15 -11.82
C GLU A 87 -4.77 -8.41 -12.51
N ILE A 88 -5.83 -8.07 -11.76
CA ILE A 88 -6.91 -7.22 -12.25
C ILE A 88 -6.49 -5.76 -12.05
N ARG A 89 -6.35 -5.02 -13.15
CA ARG A 89 -5.91 -3.63 -13.13
C ARG A 89 -6.92 -2.70 -13.79
N CYS A 90 -7.14 -1.53 -13.17
CA CYS A 90 -8.06 -0.52 -13.69
C CYS A 90 -7.55 0.13 -14.99
N ASP A 91 -6.23 0.19 -15.17
CA ASP A 91 -5.57 0.72 -16.37
C ASP A 91 -5.42 -0.30 -17.51
N GLN A 92 -5.79 -1.57 -17.29
CA GLN A 92 -5.77 -2.62 -18.31
C GLN A 92 -7.16 -3.24 -18.49
N PRO A 93 -8.01 -2.68 -19.38
CA PRO A 93 -9.37 -3.18 -19.60
C PRO A 93 -9.45 -4.68 -19.93
N GLN A 94 -8.44 -5.22 -20.61
CA GLN A 94 -8.36 -6.65 -20.94
C GLN A 94 -8.21 -7.53 -19.70
N SER A 95 -7.51 -7.06 -18.66
CA SER A 95 -7.39 -7.78 -17.38
C SER A 95 -8.76 -7.93 -16.69
N ILE A 96 -9.63 -6.93 -16.83
CA ILE A 96 -10.99 -6.96 -16.30
C ILE A 96 -11.88 -7.87 -17.15
N ASN A 97 -11.80 -7.74 -18.48
CA ASN A 97 -12.62 -8.53 -19.39
C ASN A 97 -12.36 -10.04 -19.27
N ARG A 98 -11.11 -10.43 -18.96
CA ARG A 98 -10.70 -11.83 -18.74
C ARG A 98 -11.44 -12.52 -17.59
N LEU A 99 -12.16 -11.78 -16.74
CA LEU A 99 -13.04 -12.36 -15.72
C LEU A 99 -14.19 -13.18 -16.33
N ASN A 100 -14.59 -12.90 -17.58
CA ASN A 100 -15.67 -13.60 -18.29
C ASN A 100 -16.98 -13.74 -17.47
N HIS A 101 -17.21 -12.83 -16.53
CA HIS A 101 -18.36 -12.86 -15.63
C HIS A 101 -18.97 -11.46 -15.55
N ARG A 102 -20.16 -11.27 -16.15
CA ARG A 102 -20.76 -9.94 -16.38
C ARG A 102 -20.91 -9.09 -15.10
N ALA A 103 -21.37 -9.68 -14.00
CA ALA A 103 -21.56 -8.93 -12.76
C ALA A 103 -20.24 -8.48 -12.14
N ALA A 104 -19.25 -9.38 -12.03
CA ALA A 104 -17.89 -9.09 -11.60
C ALA A 104 -17.24 -8.00 -12.47
N ILE A 105 -17.34 -8.10 -13.80
CA ILE A 105 -16.84 -7.07 -14.73
C ILE A 105 -17.49 -5.72 -14.43
N GLY A 106 -18.82 -5.68 -14.30
CA GLY A 106 -19.55 -4.45 -13.99
C GLY A 106 -19.13 -3.84 -12.64
N LYS A 107 -18.89 -4.68 -11.64
CA LYS A 107 -18.46 -4.27 -10.31
C LYS A 107 -17.06 -3.67 -10.31
N VAL A 108 -16.09 -4.32 -10.94
CA VAL A 108 -14.73 -3.80 -11.08
C VAL A 108 -14.73 -2.49 -11.87
N ARG A 109 -15.47 -2.43 -13.00
CA ARG A 109 -15.58 -1.20 -13.79
C ARG A 109 -16.17 -0.04 -13.00
N ARG A 110 -17.24 -0.28 -12.23
CA ARG A 110 -17.81 0.74 -11.34
C ARG A 110 -16.78 1.25 -10.35
N TYR A 111 -16.04 0.34 -9.71
CA TYR A 111 -15.00 0.74 -8.77
C TYR A 111 -13.93 1.60 -9.45
N CYS A 112 -13.39 1.16 -10.58
CA CYS A 112 -12.34 1.88 -11.31
C CYS A 112 -12.78 3.24 -11.88
N ASN A 113 -14.04 3.35 -12.32
CA ASN A 113 -14.53 4.53 -13.05
C ASN A 113 -15.28 5.54 -12.16
N GLU A 114 -15.83 5.11 -11.03
CA GLU A 114 -16.66 5.96 -10.17
C GLU A 114 -16.04 6.08 -8.78
N VAL A 115 -15.80 4.96 -8.09
CA VAL A 115 -15.35 4.98 -6.69
C VAL A 115 -13.94 5.53 -6.56
N LEU A 116 -13.00 5.00 -7.35
CA LEU A 116 -11.59 5.34 -7.25
C LEU A 116 -11.31 6.81 -7.62
N PRO A 117 -11.89 7.36 -8.72
CA PRO A 117 -11.72 8.77 -9.04
C PRO A 117 -12.28 9.70 -7.96
N ASN A 118 -13.47 9.40 -7.44
CA ASN A 118 -14.09 10.21 -6.40
C ASN A 118 -13.24 10.24 -5.12
N LEU A 119 -12.59 9.12 -4.76
CA LEU A 119 -11.69 9.08 -3.61
C LEU A 119 -10.47 9.99 -3.74
N VAL A 120 -10.02 10.26 -4.97
CA VAL A 120 -8.82 11.08 -5.22
C VAL A 120 -9.14 12.52 -5.56
N ASP A 121 -10.20 12.77 -6.33
CA ASP A 121 -10.56 14.12 -6.79
C ASP A 121 -10.82 15.08 -5.61
N ASP A 122 -11.25 14.56 -4.45
CA ASP A 122 -11.43 15.34 -3.20
C ASP A 122 -10.10 15.73 -2.52
N ILE A 123 -9.00 15.02 -2.83
CA ILE A 123 -7.69 15.17 -2.17
C ILE A 123 -6.71 15.92 -3.09
N MET A 124 -6.65 15.53 -4.37
CA MET A 124 -5.78 16.18 -5.33
C MET A 124 -6.27 16.00 -6.78
N PRO A 125 -5.90 16.92 -7.69
CA PRO A 125 -6.20 16.76 -9.11
C PRO A 125 -5.57 15.47 -9.67
N ARG A 126 -6.35 14.67 -10.42
CA ARG A 126 -5.87 13.44 -11.08
C ARG A 126 -4.61 13.64 -11.93
N ARG A 127 -4.46 14.78 -12.60
CA ARG A 127 -3.25 15.11 -13.37
C ARG A 127 -2.02 15.14 -12.46
N THR A 128 -2.13 15.75 -11.27
CA THR A 128 -1.03 15.82 -10.30
C THR A 128 -0.74 14.44 -9.71
N PHE A 129 -1.79 13.67 -9.40
CA PHE A 129 -1.65 12.29 -8.93
C PHE A 129 -0.86 11.45 -9.95
N ASN A 130 -1.31 11.41 -11.22
CA ASN A 130 -0.65 10.67 -12.29
C ASN A 130 0.79 11.15 -12.53
N SER A 131 1.05 12.46 -12.39
CA SER A 131 2.41 13.01 -12.52
C SER A 131 3.36 12.39 -11.51
N ILE A 132 2.94 12.34 -10.24
CA ILE A 132 3.75 11.78 -9.15
C ILE A 132 3.89 10.27 -9.35
N THR A 133 2.80 9.56 -9.67
CA THR A 133 2.84 8.11 -9.96
C THR A 133 3.85 7.76 -11.05
N ASN A 134 3.89 8.54 -12.14
CA ASN A 134 4.81 8.32 -13.24
C ASN A 134 6.28 8.62 -12.89
N GLN A 135 6.52 9.50 -11.92
CA GLN A 135 7.87 9.83 -11.45
C GLN A 135 8.44 8.78 -10.49
N LEU A 136 7.58 8.07 -9.74
CA LEU A 136 8.01 7.13 -8.69
C LEU A 136 8.89 6.00 -9.20
N SER A 137 8.59 5.44 -10.38
CA SER A 137 9.33 4.29 -10.92
C SER A 137 10.81 4.57 -11.22
N ASN A 138 11.15 5.84 -11.44
CA ASN A 138 12.51 6.27 -11.81
C ASN A 138 13.11 7.30 -10.82
N ASN A 139 12.47 7.50 -9.65
CA ASN A 139 12.91 8.50 -8.68
C ASN A 139 12.87 7.93 -7.24
N PRO A 140 13.94 7.23 -6.81
CA PRO A 140 14.01 6.64 -5.47
C PRO A 140 13.88 7.67 -4.34
N ALA A 141 14.41 8.88 -4.52
CA ALA A 141 14.29 9.94 -3.52
C ALA A 141 12.84 10.45 -3.38
N LEU A 142 12.07 10.46 -4.46
CA LEU A 142 10.63 10.76 -4.39
C LEU A 142 9.87 9.61 -3.71
N GLN A 143 10.26 8.36 -3.97
CA GLN A 143 9.66 7.19 -3.35
C GLN A 143 9.78 7.24 -1.82
N GLU A 144 10.99 7.48 -1.31
CA GLU A 144 11.26 7.62 0.12
C GLU A 144 10.42 8.72 0.77
N ARG A 145 10.34 9.90 0.12
CA ARG A 145 9.54 11.02 0.63
C ARG A 145 8.04 10.70 0.70
N VAL A 146 7.52 9.93 -0.24
CA VAL A 146 6.12 9.48 -0.23
C VAL A 146 5.90 8.46 0.88
N GLU A 147 6.82 7.50 1.06
CA GLU A 147 6.76 6.50 2.14
C GLU A 147 6.80 7.16 3.53
N ASP A 148 7.68 8.13 3.73
CA ASP A 148 7.74 8.93 4.97
C ASP A 148 6.43 9.69 5.23
N ALA A 149 5.86 10.31 4.20
CA ALA A 149 4.57 10.99 4.31
C ALA A 149 3.46 10.01 4.70
N MET A 150 3.41 8.82 4.11
CA MET A 150 2.44 7.77 4.48
C MET A 150 2.61 7.33 5.94
N LEU A 151 3.84 7.08 6.40
CA LEU A 151 4.11 6.72 7.80
C LEU A 151 3.64 7.80 8.76
N ASN A 152 3.90 9.06 8.44
CA ASN A 152 3.49 10.18 9.27
C ASN A 152 1.96 10.29 9.37
N ILE A 153 1.24 10.12 8.26
CA ILE A 153 -0.23 10.09 8.25
C ILE A 153 -0.76 8.93 9.11
N LEU A 154 -0.22 7.73 8.96
CA LEU A 154 -0.66 6.56 9.73
C LEU A 154 -0.41 6.73 11.24
N ARG A 155 0.76 7.24 11.63
CA ARG A 155 1.07 7.55 13.04
C ARG A 155 0.12 8.59 13.62
N GLN A 156 -0.26 9.61 12.84
CA GLN A 156 -1.21 10.62 13.28
C GLN A 156 -2.61 10.04 13.47
N ARG A 157 -3.06 9.14 12.59
CA ARG A 157 -4.36 8.45 12.72
C ARG A 157 -4.44 7.55 13.94
N GLN A 158 -3.35 6.90 14.34
CA GLN A 158 -3.30 6.04 15.53
C GLN A 158 -3.31 6.81 16.86
N ARG A 159 -3.04 8.13 16.84
CA ARG A 159 -3.04 9.00 18.03
C ARG A 159 -4.37 9.73 18.24
N ARG A 160 -5.31 9.58 17.31
CA ARG A 160 -6.67 10.13 17.39
C ARG A 160 -7.63 9.03 17.85
#